data_AF-A0A962UBC4-F1
#
_entry.id   AF-A0A962UBC4-F1
#
_cell.length_a   1.000
_cell.length_b   1.000
_cell.length_c   1.000
_cell.angle_alpha   90.00
_cell.angle_beta   90.00
_cell.angle_gamma   90.00
#
_symmetry.space_group_name_H-M   'P 1'
#
loop_
_entity.id
_entity.type
_entity.pdbx_description
1 polymer ?
#
loop_
_entity_poly.entity_id
_entity_poly.type
_entity_poly.pdbx_seq_one_letter_code
_entity_poly.pdbx_strand_id
1 'polypeptide(L)'
;TWEHPMVRGSIDLLSSGELGSAAITVCSHPDFRAGHALLEVLYVVECSAPRGLELQRYLPPTCVRYVLDGKGEDHAARLPHDSLQGLCLAKNRKLADTVIKSQSARIKPLLQLAAERAEQAANERVAQASRVMQAELQAELERLQALARVNPNVRNEEIAQLVSRRERIAQQLQHARVRLDALRIIVMR
;
A
#
# COMPACT_ATOMS: atom_id res chain seq x y z
N THR A 1 -17.62 -0.29 -17.27
CA THR A 1 -17.71 -0.27 -15.79
C THR A 1 -16.36 -0.69 -15.21
N TRP A 2 -16.07 -0.41 -13.94
CA TRP A 2 -14.83 -0.86 -13.28
C TRP A 2 -14.68 -2.39 -13.24
N GLU A 3 -15.79 -3.11 -13.29
CA GLU A 3 -15.86 -4.56 -13.35
C GLU A 3 -15.61 -5.15 -14.74
N HIS A 4 -15.50 -4.33 -15.78
CA HIS A 4 -15.36 -4.81 -17.15
C HIS A 4 -14.01 -5.53 -17.35
N PRO A 5 -13.96 -6.73 -17.97
CA PRO A 5 -12.73 -7.51 -18.12
C PRO A 5 -11.57 -6.74 -18.76
N MET A 6 -11.87 -5.90 -19.76
CA MET A 6 -10.85 -5.03 -20.38
C MET A 6 -10.23 -4.06 -19.37
N VAL A 7 -11.04 -3.42 -18.52
CA VAL A 7 -10.54 -2.46 -17.52
C VAL A 7 -9.69 -3.17 -16.50
N ARG A 8 -10.15 -4.32 -15.99
CA ARG A 8 -9.39 -5.16 -15.05
C ARG A 8 -8.08 -5.66 -15.66
N GLY A 9 -8.12 -6.16 -16.89
CA GLY A 9 -6.92 -6.64 -17.59
C GLY A 9 -5.91 -5.52 -17.83
N SER A 10 -6.36 -4.31 -18.18
CA SER A 10 -5.46 -3.16 -18.31
C SER A 10 -4.85 -2.72 -16.97
N ILE A 11 -5.63 -2.70 -15.89
CA ILE A 11 -5.13 -2.37 -14.54
C ILE A 11 -4.12 -3.41 -14.07
N ASP A 12 -4.39 -4.69 -14.30
CA ASP A 12 -3.49 -5.79 -13.93
C ASP A 12 -2.17 -5.72 -14.72
N LEU A 13 -2.24 -5.44 -16.03
CA LEU A 13 -1.06 -5.24 -16.87
C LEU A 13 -0.19 -4.07 -16.40
N LEU A 14 -0.82 -2.95 -16.02
CA LEU A 14 -0.09 -1.77 -15.53
C LEU A 14 0.49 -1.99 -14.13
N SER A 15 -0.28 -2.62 -13.24
CA SER A 15 0.11 -2.85 -11.84
C SER A 15 1.13 -3.99 -11.66
N SER A 16 1.28 -4.86 -12.67
CA SER A 16 2.24 -5.97 -12.65
C SER A 16 3.56 -5.65 -13.36
N GLY A 17 3.59 -4.59 -14.16
CA GLY A 17 4.79 -4.16 -14.88
C GLY A 17 5.71 -3.27 -14.05
N GLU A 18 6.94 -3.10 -14.53
CA GLU A 18 7.92 -2.17 -13.94
C GLU A 18 7.72 -0.72 -14.42
N LEU A 19 6.76 -0.50 -15.32
CA LEU A 19 6.56 0.77 -16.01
C LEU A 19 6.03 1.81 -15.02
N GLY A 20 6.83 2.85 -14.76
CA GLY A 20 6.52 3.87 -13.75
C GLY A 20 7.05 3.59 -12.34
N SER A 21 7.77 2.49 -12.13
CA SER A 21 8.37 2.14 -10.83
C SER A 21 9.48 3.10 -10.36
N ALA A 22 10.16 3.77 -11.29
CA ALA A 22 11.22 4.72 -10.97
C ALA A 22 11.20 5.95 -11.90
N ALA A 23 11.27 7.14 -11.31
CA ALA A 23 11.34 8.39 -12.08
C ALA A 23 12.22 9.46 -11.42
N ILE A 24 12.70 10.40 -12.23
CA ILE A 24 13.31 11.64 -11.77
C ILE A 24 12.57 12.79 -12.41
N THR A 25 12.05 13.70 -11.58
CA THR A 25 11.25 14.85 -12.03
C THR A 25 11.89 16.14 -11.56
N VAL A 26 11.95 17.11 -12.46
CA VAL A 26 12.31 18.48 -12.13
C VAL A 26 11.05 19.33 -12.16
N CYS A 27 10.67 19.92 -11.03
CA CYS A 27 9.49 20.77 -10.91
C CYS A 27 9.80 22.06 -10.14
N SER A 28 8.84 22.98 -10.09
CA SER A 28 8.93 24.18 -9.24
C SER A 28 7.73 24.19 -8.30
N HIS A 29 7.95 24.52 -7.03
CA HIS A 29 6.89 24.63 -6.03
C HIS A 29 7.13 25.86 -5.15
N PRO A 30 6.12 26.70 -4.84
CA PRO A 30 6.31 27.95 -4.10
C PRO A 30 7.02 27.79 -2.75
N ASP A 31 6.73 26.69 -2.05
CA ASP A 31 7.27 26.41 -0.72
C ASP A 31 8.73 25.92 -0.73
N PHE A 32 9.30 25.64 -1.90
CA PHE A 32 10.61 25.00 -2.02
C PHE A 32 11.57 25.85 -2.87
N ARG A 33 12.79 26.05 -2.35
CA ARG A 33 13.85 26.73 -3.08
C ARG A 33 14.49 25.80 -4.12
N ALA A 34 15.05 26.41 -5.16
CA ALA A 34 15.85 25.71 -6.15
C ALA A 34 16.95 24.86 -5.50
N GLY A 35 17.14 23.64 -6.01
CA GLY A 35 18.12 22.68 -5.50
C GLY A 35 17.64 21.82 -4.32
N HIS A 36 16.45 22.05 -3.76
CA HIS A 36 15.87 21.12 -2.80
C HIS A 36 15.46 19.82 -3.52
N ALA A 37 15.77 18.67 -2.92
CA ALA A 37 15.36 17.37 -3.39
C ALA A 37 14.36 16.72 -2.43
N LEU A 38 13.33 16.08 -2.96
CA LEU A 38 12.38 15.25 -2.24
C LEU A 38 12.45 13.82 -2.78
N LEU A 39 12.16 12.86 -1.91
CA LEU A 39 11.97 11.45 -2.25
C LEU A 39 10.49 11.12 -2.07
N GLU A 40 9.80 10.82 -3.16
CA GLU A 40 8.48 10.22 -3.09
C GLU A 40 8.58 8.72 -3.27
N VAL A 41 7.87 7.97 -2.43
CA VAL A 41 7.82 6.51 -2.49
C VAL A 41 6.39 6.04 -2.27
N LEU A 42 6.02 5.00 -3.02
CA LEU A 42 4.75 4.30 -2.93
C LEU A 42 5.03 2.90 -2.40
N TYR A 43 4.54 2.60 -1.21
CA TYR A 43 4.52 1.26 -0.66
C TYR A 43 3.13 0.67 -0.78
N VAL A 44 3.03 -0.62 -1.07
CA VAL A 44 1.76 -1.35 -1.06
C VAL A 44 1.79 -2.34 0.09
N VAL A 45 0.81 -2.23 0.97
CA VAL A 45 0.53 -3.22 2.01
C VAL A 45 -0.43 -4.24 1.43
N GLU A 46 0.00 -5.49 1.34
CA GLU A 46 -0.79 -6.58 0.76
C GLU A 46 -0.58 -7.88 1.52
N CYS A 47 -1.56 -8.79 1.43
CA CYS A 47 -1.46 -10.13 1.99
C CYS A 47 -1.89 -11.14 0.92
N SER A 48 -1.05 -12.16 0.70
CA SER A 48 -1.36 -13.24 -0.24
C SER A 48 -2.17 -14.30 0.47
N ALA A 49 -3.44 -14.46 0.07
CA ALA A 49 -4.34 -15.45 0.64
C ALA A 49 -5.20 -16.11 -0.45
N PRO A 50 -5.61 -17.38 -0.26
CA PRO A 50 -6.57 -18.03 -1.15
C PRO A 50 -7.85 -17.21 -1.32
N ARG A 51 -8.34 -17.06 -2.55
CA ARG A 51 -9.52 -16.24 -2.88
C ARG A 51 -10.74 -16.57 -2.03
N GLY A 52 -10.94 -17.85 -1.69
CA GLY A 52 -12.06 -18.30 -0.85
C GLY A 52 -12.06 -17.80 0.60
N LEU A 53 -10.96 -17.22 1.11
CA LEU A 53 -10.96 -16.58 2.43
C LEU A 53 -11.52 -15.16 2.41
N GLU A 54 -11.55 -14.52 1.23
CA GLU A 54 -11.98 -13.13 1.04
C GLU A 54 -11.21 -12.12 1.92
N LEU A 55 -9.93 -12.39 2.19
CA LEU A 55 -9.11 -11.56 3.08
C LEU A 55 -9.01 -10.10 2.62
N GLN A 56 -9.08 -9.86 1.30
CA GLN A 56 -9.09 -8.53 0.71
C GLN A 56 -10.26 -7.66 1.16
N ARG A 57 -11.33 -8.25 1.75
CA ARG A 57 -12.41 -7.49 2.37
C ARG A 57 -11.96 -6.74 3.63
N TYR A 58 -11.00 -7.29 4.36
CA TYR A 58 -10.48 -6.71 5.60
C TYR A 58 -9.15 -5.98 5.39
N LEU A 59 -8.29 -6.52 4.52
CA LEU A 59 -7.01 -5.92 4.16
C LEU A 59 -6.84 -5.91 2.63
N PRO A 60 -7.51 -5.00 1.92
CA PRO A 60 -7.26 -4.81 0.49
C PRO A 60 -5.84 -4.27 0.25
N PRO A 61 -5.23 -4.53 -0.92
CA PRO A 61 -3.97 -3.90 -1.30
C PRO A 61 -4.07 -2.39 -1.15
N THR A 62 -3.30 -1.82 -0.22
CA THR A 62 -3.43 -0.41 0.12
C THR A 62 -2.10 0.30 -0.10
N CYS A 63 -2.13 1.34 -0.94
CA CYS A 63 -0.99 2.21 -1.18
C CYS A 63 -0.78 3.17 0.01
N VAL A 64 0.46 3.25 0.47
CA VAL A 64 0.95 4.19 1.47
C VAL A 64 2.03 5.02 0.78
N ARG A 65 1.76 6.32 0.63
CA ARG A 65 2.65 7.26 -0.04
C ARG A 65 3.38 8.11 1.00
N TYR A 66 4.69 8.24 0.84
CA TYR A 66 5.52 9.18 1.59
C TYR A 66 6.19 10.17 0.63
N VAL A 67 6.36 11.41 1.06
CA VAL A 67 7.13 12.44 0.36
C VAL A 67 8.12 13.02 1.36
N LEU A 68 9.34 12.48 1.37
CA LEU A 68 10.36 12.80 2.35
C LEU A 68 11.29 13.90 1.84
N ASP A 69 11.58 14.88 2.69
CA ASP A 69 12.64 15.86 2.43
C ASP A 69 14.02 15.35 2.91
N GLY A 70 15.04 16.19 2.76
CA GLY A 70 16.41 15.85 3.19
C GLY A 70 16.59 15.61 4.69
N LYS A 71 15.60 15.94 5.52
CA LYS A 71 15.58 15.68 6.98
C LYS A 71 14.74 14.46 7.34
N GLY A 72 14.02 13.88 6.37
CA GLY A 72 13.10 12.76 6.60
C GLY A 72 11.71 13.19 7.10
N GLU A 73 11.37 14.47 7.03
CA GLU A 73 10.00 14.92 7.31
C GLU A 73 9.08 14.50 6.17
N ASP A 74 7.89 13.99 6.49
CA ASP A 74 6.91 13.59 5.48
C ASP A 74 5.97 14.76 5.12
N HIS A 75 5.85 15.00 3.83
CA HIS A 75 5.05 16.06 3.22
C HIS A 75 3.90 15.51 2.38
N ALA A 76 3.66 14.18 2.38
CA ALA A 76 2.68 13.55 1.49
C ALA A 76 1.26 14.12 1.60
N ALA A 77 0.85 14.56 2.81
CA ALA A 77 -0.46 15.18 3.05
C ALA A 77 -0.58 16.61 2.50
N ARG A 78 0.55 17.35 2.43
CA ARG A 78 0.58 18.75 1.97
C ARG A 78 0.89 18.88 0.48
N LEU A 79 1.62 17.94 -0.07
CA LEU A 79 2.10 17.96 -1.46
C LEU A 79 1.44 16.86 -2.28
N PRO A 80 0.18 17.02 -2.73
CA PRO A 80 -0.49 16.01 -3.54
C PRO A 80 0.32 15.71 -4.81
N HIS A 81 0.14 14.53 -5.40
CA HIS A 81 0.92 14.07 -6.55
C HIS A 81 0.98 15.13 -7.68
N ASP A 82 -0.16 15.77 -7.97
CA ASP A 82 -0.31 16.74 -9.04
C ASP A 82 0.45 18.05 -8.79
N SER A 83 0.69 18.42 -7.52
CA SER A 83 1.49 19.60 -7.18
C SER A 83 2.98 19.44 -7.50
N LEU A 84 3.43 18.20 -7.74
CA LEU A 84 4.81 17.85 -8.02
C LEU A 84 5.00 17.40 -9.49
N GLN A 85 4.09 17.79 -10.38
CA GLN A 85 4.24 17.57 -11.81
C GLN A 85 5.34 18.46 -12.40
N GLY A 86 6.10 17.92 -13.35
CA GLY A 86 7.21 18.64 -13.93
C GLY A 86 7.88 17.86 -15.06
N LEU A 87 9.09 18.29 -15.40
CA LEU A 87 9.88 17.65 -16.45
C LEU A 87 10.44 16.32 -15.97
N CYS A 88 9.91 15.22 -16.51
CA CYS A 88 10.48 13.89 -16.31
C CYS A 88 11.78 13.73 -17.10
N LEU A 89 12.86 13.34 -16.42
CA LEU A 89 14.19 13.17 -17.02
C LEU A 89 14.39 11.82 -17.71
N ALA A 90 13.35 11.01 -17.89
CA ALA A 90 13.44 9.69 -18.51
C ALA A 90 14.15 9.69 -19.89
N LYS A 91 14.04 10.79 -20.64
CA LYS A 91 14.69 10.96 -21.96
C LYS A 91 16.06 11.66 -21.89
N ASN A 92 16.51 12.11 -20.72
CA ASN A 92 17.80 12.79 -20.53
C ASN A 92 18.67 12.04 -19.52
N ARG A 93 19.25 10.91 -19.97
CA ARG A 93 20.05 10.01 -19.14
C ARG A 93 21.24 10.68 -18.48
N LYS A 94 21.95 11.58 -19.20
CA LYS A 94 23.11 12.30 -18.64
C LYS A 94 22.72 13.14 -17.44
N LEU A 95 21.63 13.91 -17.53
CA LEU A 95 21.16 14.74 -16.42
C LEU A 95 20.62 13.87 -15.27
N ALA A 96 19.88 12.81 -15.58
CA ALA A 96 19.39 11.84 -14.60
C ALA A 96 20.55 11.23 -13.79
N ASP A 97 21.61 10.76 -14.45
CA ASP A 97 22.79 10.18 -13.80
C ASP A 97 23.49 11.20 -12.88
N THR A 98 23.59 12.47 -13.29
CA THR A 98 24.14 13.54 -12.45
C THR A 98 23.28 13.78 -11.21
N VAL A 99 21.95 13.83 -11.36
CA VAL A 99 21.02 13.97 -10.23
C VAL A 99 21.18 12.79 -9.27
N ILE A 100 21.14 11.55 -9.76
CA ILE A 100 21.31 10.34 -8.95
C ILE A 100 22.62 10.40 -8.18
N LYS A 101 23.75 10.67 -8.84
CA LYS A 101 25.06 10.74 -8.19
C LYS A 101 25.10 11.81 -7.09
N SER A 102 24.53 12.99 -7.36
CA SER A 102 24.52 14.08 -6.39
C SER A 102 23.62 13.81 -5.16
N GLN A 103 22.51 13.08 -5.34
CA GLN A 103 21.52 12.87 -4.28
C GLN A 103 21.62 11.49 -3.60
N SER A 104 22.39 10.54 -4.15
CA SER A 104 22.47 9.15 -3.66
C SER A 104 22.78 9.03 -2.16
N ALA A 105 23.73 9.83 -1.66
CA ALA A 105 24.11 9.82 -0.25
C ALA A 105 22.97 10.27 0.69
N ARG A 106 22.06 11.13 0.19
CA ARG A 106 20.89 11.61 0.93
C ARG A 106 19.70 10.67 0.80
N ILE A 107 19.48 10.09 -0.38
CA ILE A 107 18.31 9.25 -0.67
C ILE A 107 18.39 7.90 0.05
N LYS A 108 19.57 7.29 0.16
CA LYS A 108 19.71 5.95 0.77
C LYS A 108 19.18 5.89 2.22
N PRO A 109 19.54 6.82 3.14
CA PRO A 109 18.94 6.88 4.46
C PRO A 109 17.43 7.13 4.44
N LEU A 110 16.94 7.97 3.52
CA LEU A 110 15.51 8.25 3.39
C LEU A 110 14.70 7.02 2.96
N LEU A 111 15.26 6.17 2.10
CA LEU A 111 14.63 4.90 1.71
C LEU A 111 14.51 3.94 2.89
N GLN A 112 15.53 3.88 3.75
CA GLN A 112 15.48 3.07 4.98
C GLN A 112 14.40 3.60 5.94
N LEU A 113 14.40 4.91 6.18
CA LEU A 113 13.38 5.57 7.01
C LEU A 113 11.95 5.33 6.46
N ALA A 114 11.78 5.43 5.15
CA ALA A 114 10.47 5.21 4.52
C ALA A 114 10.02 3.75 4.65
N ALA A 115 10.94 2.79 4.52
CA ALA A 115 10.64 1.38 4.72
C ALA A 115 10.19 1.09 6.16
N GLU A 116 10.89 1.62 7.16
CA GLU A 116 10.52 1.48 8.57
C GLU A 116 9.14 2.07 8.87
N ARG A 117 8.83 3.26 8.33
CA ARG A 117 7.49 3.87 8.46
C ARG A 117 6.42 3.06 7.74
N ALA A 118 6.73 2.50 6.58
CA ALA A 118 5.80 1.66 5.83
C ALA A 118 5.46 0.37 6.60
N GLU A 119 6.45 -0.25 7.25
CA GLU A 119 6.24 -1.41 8.14
C GLU A 119 5.37 -1.06 9.35
N GLN A 120 5.60 0.10 9.98
CA GLN A 120 4.75 0.58 11.09
C GLN A 120 3.29 0.77 10.63
N ALA A 121 3.09 1.45 9.49
CA ALA A 121 1.76 1.65 8.92
C ALA A 121 1.08 0.32 8.53
N ALA A 122 1.86 -0.67 8.07
CA ALA A 122 1.35 -2.00 7.78
C ALA A 122 0.88 -2.73 9.04
N ASN A 123 1.66 -2.69 10.11
CA ASN A 123 1.29 -3.28 11.40
C ASN A 123 0.00 -2.68 11.96
N GLU A 124 -0.16 -1.35 11.89
CA GLU A 124 -1.39 -0.66 12.30
C GLU A 124 -2.60 -1.12 11.47
N ARG A 125 -2.44 -1.23 10.16
CA ARG A 125 -3.49 -1.71 9.24
C ARG A 125 -3.86 -3.16 9.49
N VAL A 126 -2.88 -4.04 9.73
CA VAL A 126 -3.11 -5.45 10.09
C VAL A 126 -3.86 -5.56 11.41
N ALA A 127 -3.48 -4.75 12.41
CA ALA A 127 -4.19 -4.71 13.69
C ALA A 127 -5.62 -4.19 13.55
N GLN A 128 -5.86 -3.19 12.71
CA GLN A 128 -7.20 -2.72 12.40
C GLN A 128 -8.03 -3.77 11.67
N ALA A 129 -7.49 -4.37 10.60
CA ALA A 129 -8.13 -5.44 9.83
C ALA A 129 -8.50 -6.64 10.72
N SER A 130 -7.59 -7.03 11.63
CA SER A 130 -7.82 -8.10 12.59
C SER A 130 -8.99 -7.78 13.54
N ARG A 131 -9.04 -6.56 14.08
CA ARG A 131 -10.14 -6.12 14.96
C ARG A 131 -11.49 -6.12 14.25
N VAL A 132 -11.55 -5.56 13.03
CA VAL A 132 -12.77 -5.52 12.22
C VAL A 132 -13.23 -6.94 11.88
N MET A 133 -12.33 -7.79 11.39
CA MET A 133 -12.62 -9.19 11.05
C MET A 133 -13.12 -9.98 12.26
N GLN A 134 -12.47 -9.84 13.41
CA GLN A 134 -12.87 -10.53 14.64
C GLN A 134 -14.26 -10.09 15.09
N ALA A 135 -14.53 -8.79 15.13
CA ALA A 135 -15.84 -8.28 15.54
C ALA A 135 -16.96 -8.79 14.62
N GLU A 136 -16.74 -8.75 13.31
CA GLU A 136 -17.75 -9.17 12.34
C GLU A 136 -18.02 -10.68 12.40
N LEU A 137 -16.98 -11.50 12.34
CA LEU A 137 -17.14 -12.96 12.35
C LEU A 137 -17.62 -13.49 13.71
N GLN A 138 -17.30 -12.80 14.80
CA GLN A 138 -17.80 -13.14 16.13
C GLN A 138 -19.31 -12.86 16.23
N ALA A 139 -19.77 -11.70 15.76
CA ALA A 139 -21.20 -11.38 15.72
C ALA A 139 -21.99 -12.39 14.87
N GLU A 140 -21.43 -12.78 13.72
CA GLU A 140 -22.03 -13.80 12.85
C GLU A 140 -22.06 -15.18 13.51
N LEU A 141 -21.00 -15.56 14.24
CA LEU A 141 -20.94 -16.82 14.98
C LEU A 141 -22.00 -16.87 16.08
N GLU A 142 -22.15 -15.80 16.86
CA GLU A 142 -23.16 -15.69 17.91
C GLU A 142 -24.58 -15.77 17.35
N ARG A 143 -24.83 -15.09 16.21
CA ARG A 143 -26.11 -15.16 15.49
C ARG A 143 -26.41 -16.58 15.03
N LEU A 144 -25.44 -17.26 14.43
CA LEU A 144 -25.60 -18.63 13.91
C LEU A 144 -25.83 -19.63 15.05
N GLN A 145 -25.11 -19.50 16.16
CA GLN A 145 -25.29 -20.31 17.37
C GLN A 145 -26.67 -20.09 18.01
N ALA A 146 -27.15 -18.85 18.06
CA ALA A 146 -28.49 -18.55 18.54
C ALA A 146 -29.57 -19.18 17.64
N LEU A 147 -29.38 -19.12 16.32
CA LEU A 147 -30.29 -19.74 15.35
C LEU A 147 -30.30 -21.27 15.49
N ALA A 148 -29.15 -21.90 15.70
CA ALA A 148 -29.04 -23.35 15.88
C ALA A 148 -29.82 -23.87 17.11
N ARG A 149 -30.01 -23.04 18.15
CA ARG A 149 -30.82 -23.41 19.32
C ARG A 149 -32.31 -23.51 19.01
N VAL A 150 -32.79 -22.78 18.00
CA VAL A 150 -34.22 -22.68 17.65
C VAL A 150 -34.56 -23.30 16.30
N ASN A 151 -33.57 -23.67 15.49
CA ASN A 151 -33.74 -24.22 14.15
C ASN A 151 -32.81 -25.41 13.91
N PRO A 152 -33.32 -26.65 13.90
CA PRO A 152 -32.52 -27.87 13.71
C PRO A 152 -31.91 -28.01 12.30
N ASN A 153 -32.31 -27.16 11.34
CA ASN A 153 -31.69 -27.14 10.00
C ASN A 153 -30.30 -26.49 9.98
N VAL A 154 -29.90 -25.78 11.04
CA VAL A 154 -28.54 -25.22 11.14
C VAL A 154 -27.59 -26.33 11.51
N ARG A 155 -26.60 -26.59 10.66
CA ARG A 155 -25.66 -27.70 10.84
C ARG A 155 -24.48 -27.25 11.69
N ASN A 156 -23.99 -28.13 12.57
CA ASN A 156 -22.76 -27.90 13.32
C ASN A 156 -21.54 -27.65 12.41
N GLU A 157 -21.58 -28.20 11.19
CA GLU A 157 -20.57 -27.95 10.15
C GLU A 157 -20.46 -26.47 9.77
N GLU A 158 -21.57 -25.72 9.75
CA GLU A 158 -21.58 -24.31 9.36
C GLU A 158 -20.91 -23.45 10.44
N ILE A 159 -21.15 -23.77 11.72
CA ILE A 159 -20.48 -23.13 12.87
C ILE A 159 -18.98 -23.45 12.81
N ALA A 160 -18.61 -24.71 12.59
CA ALA A 160 -17.21 -25.13 12.50
C ALA A 160 -16.48 -24.47 11.32
N GLN A 161 -17.13 -24.34 10.16
CA GLN A 161 -16.59 -23.64 9.01
C GLN A 161 -16.33 -22.16 9.29
N LEU A 162 -17.24 -21.49 10.01
CA LEU A 162 -17.08 -20.08 10.35
C LEU A 162 -15.92 -19.87 11.35
N VAL A 163 -15.79 -20.74 12.35
CA VAL A 163 -14.66 -20.73 13.30
C VAL A 163 -13.34 -20.95 12.56
N SER A 164 -13.28 -21.99 11.71
CA SER A 164 -12.09 -22.29 10.91
C SER A 164 -11.73 -21.13 9.97
N ARG A 165 -12.73 -20.50 9.34
CA ARG A 165 -12.53 -19.34 8.47
C ARG A 165 -11.91 -18.18 9.24
N ARG A 166 -12.42 -17.86 10.43
CA ARG A 166 -11.87 -16.80 11.30
C ARG A 166 -10.41 -17.06 11.65
N GLU A 167 -10.08 -18.28 12.06
CA GLU A 167 -8.71 -18.66 12.42
C GLU A 167 -7.76 -18.56 11.22
N ARG A 168 -8.18 -19.07 10.05
CA ARG A 168 -7.39 -19.00 8.82
C ARG A 168 -7.14 -17.55 8.39
N ILE A 169 -8.13 -16.68 8.46
CA ILE A 169 -7.93 -15.25 8.14
C ILE A 169 -6.96 -14.62 9.14
N ALA A 170 -7.12 -14.89 10.43
CA ALA A 170 -6.20 -14.37 11.47
C ALA A 170 -4.76 -14.80 11.24
N GLN A 171 -4.52 -16.06 10.86
CA GLN A 171 -3.19 -16.56 10.50
C GLN A 171 -2.63 -15.86 9.25
N GLN A 172 -3.44 -15.73 8.20
CA GLN A 172 -2.99 -15.10 6.95
C GLN A 172 -2.66 -13.61 7.14
N LEU A 173 -3.41 -12.88 7.97
CA LEU A 173 -3.13 -11.47 8.27
C LEU A 173 -1.73 -11.25 8.87
N GLN A 174 -1.16 -12.24 9.58
CA GLN A 174 0.21 -12.17 10.11
C GLN A 174 1.28 -12.22 9.02
N HIS A 175 0.92 -12.68 7.81
CA HIS A 175 1.79 -12.74 6.65
C HIS A 175 1.59 -11.56 5.69
N ALA A 176 0.93 -10.49 6.13
CA ALA A 176 0.92 -9.24 5.37
C ALA A 176 2.35 -8.74 5.17
N ARG A 177 2.62 -8.20 3.98
CA ARG A 177 3.93 -7.70 3.59
C ARG A 177 3.81 -6.28 3.05
N VAL A 178 4.91 -5.56 3.18
CA VAL A 178 5.11 -4.26 2.57
C VAL A 178 5.99 -4.43 1.33
N ARG A 179 5.51 -3.91 0.20
CA ARG A 179 6.27 -3.91 -1.06
C ARG A 179 6.51 -2.47 -1.49
N LEU A 180 7.76 -2.11 -1.82
CA LEU A 180 8.03 -0.87 -2.54
C LEU A 180 7.54 -1.03 -3.98
N ASP A 181 6.58 -0.22 -4.38
CA ASP A 181 5.92 -0.28 -5.68
C ASP A 181 6.51 0.72 -6.67
N ALA A 182 6.71 1.96 -6.22
CA ALA A 182 7.37 2.98 -7.03
C ALA A 182 8.16 3.99 -6.18
N LEU A 183 9.14 4.63 -6.81
CA LEU A 183 9.90 5.73 -6.25
C LEU A 183 10.11 6.85 -7.27
N ARG A 184 10.11 8.10 -6.80
CA ARG A 184 10.36 9.28 -7.61
C ARG A 184 11.29 10.23 -6.88
N ILE A 185 12.41 10.56 -7.52
CA ILE A 185 13.30 11.64 -7.06
C ILE A 185 12.79 12.94 -7.66
N ILE A 186 12.53 13.93 -6.82
CA ILE A 186 11.99 15.22 -7.24
C ILE A 186 13.03 16.28 -6.93
N VAL A 187 13.41 17.07 -7.92
CA VAL A 187 14.37 18.17 -7.78
C VAL A 187 13.68 19.48 -8.09
N MET A 188 13.81 20.43 -7.18
CA MET A 188 13.21 21.75 -7.31
C MET A 188 14.08 22.64 -8.19
N ARG A 189 13.49 23.29 -9.20
CA ARG A 189 14.12 24.35 -10.01
C ARG A 189 13.57 25.72 -9.66
#